data_AF-A0A970PJR6-F1
#
_entry.id   AF-A0A970PJR6-F1
#
_cell.length_a   1.000
_cell.length_b   1.000
_cell.length_c   1.000
_cell.angle_alpha   90.00
_cell.angle_beta   90.00
_cell.angle_gamma   90.00
#
_symmetry.space_group_name_H-M   'P 1'
#
loop_
_entity.id
_entity.type
_entity.pdbx_description
1 polymer ?
#
loop_
_entity_poly.entity_id
_entity_poly.type
_entity_poly.pdbx_seq_one_letter_code
_entity_poly.pdbx_strand_id
1 'polypeptide(L)'
;MHDELETYLLNEGKPPVDYVLEKFENHDIVLLGEMHYIRQQAELYHRLIPLLAEQGIRIVATEFGRRADQDLIDELISKEWFDVPLAKRISLRQEAFWGYMEYQEIYRLIWQHNRSNPPEKHIRCVGMNDPYNWKLYNQICRNENRKPNQEERRLIWKDCNEKNWLEALKAFHQPGITKVLGIMGAHHAFTRYREPSFEEVAGQKVFSGFNTIRFGNHAYEEYEDKVCNICFYDPWESRLVGAPMQAPGGGGIERIISPHFSELGFDLKGSPVGELADDSFYSLGYEDFRLKDISDGMIYTCKFSEFKPLTPIPDFIDEDNLQEFRDFAPYNFMTDKSCEEINMAIAKWAGLDT
;
A
#
# COMPACT_ATOMS: atom_id res chain seq x y z
N MET A 1 15.25 -23.95 -17.01
CA MET A 1 14.65 -23.01 -16.06
C MET A 1 15.54 -21.78 -15.84
N HIS A 2 16.81 -21.90 -15.39
CA HIS A 2 17.66 -20.70 -15.19
C HIS A 2 17.86 -19.86 -16.47
N ASP A 3 18.30 -20.49 -17.57
CA ASP A 3 18.53 -19.78 -18.85
C ASP A 3 17.23 -19.18 -19.44
N GLU A 4 16.10 -19.84 -19.21
CA GLU A 4 14.78 -19.40 -19.66
C GLU A 4 14.25 -18.22 -18.85
N LEU A 5 14.46 -18.24 -17.52
CA LEU A 5 14.15 -17.14 -16.62
C LEU A 5 14.96 -15.89 -16.96
N GLU A 6 16.27 -16.06 -17.15
CA GLU A 6 17.17 -14.97 -17.54
C GLU A 6 16.78 -14.39 -18.89
N THR A 7 16.57 -15.25 -19.90
CA THR A 7 16.11 -14.81 -21.22
C THR A 7 14.80 -14.03 -21.16
N TYR A 8 13.84 -14.47 -20.34
CA TYR A 8 12.57 -13.77 -20.19
C TYR A 8 12.76 -12.40 -19.53
N LEU A 9 13.43 -12.33 -18.38
CA LEU A 9 13.61 -11.06 -17.64
C LEU A 9 14.38 -10.03 -18.46
N LEU A 10 15.41 -10.44 -19.19
CA LEU A 10 16.24 -9.52 -19.96
C LEU A 10 15.58 -9.02 -21.25
N ASN A 11 14.63 -9.77 -21.83
CA ASN A 11 14.02 -9.45 -23.12
C ASN A 11 12.57 -8.96 -23.03
N GLU A 12 11.79 -9.47 -22.08
CA GLU A 12 10.35 -9.18 -21.94
C GLU A 12 10.04 -8.20 -20.79
N GLY A 13 11.00 -8.00 -19.87
CA GLY A 13 10.87 -7.00 -18.81
C GLY A 13 10.79 -5.57 -19.35
N LYS A 14 10.08 -4.70 -18.62
CA LYS A 14 9.80 -3.32 -19.05
C LYS A 14 10.16 -2.30 -17.99
N PRO A 15 10.44 -1.04 -18.36
CA PRO A 15 10.50 0.05 -17.39
C PRO A 15 9.21 0.09 -16.55
N PRO A 16 9.27 0.21 -15.21
CA PRO A 16 8.09 0.08 -14.35
C PRO A 16 6.93 1.02 -14.67
N VAL A 17 7.23 2.27 -15.07
CA VAL A 17 6.19 3.23 -15.48
C VAL A 17 5.43 2.71 -16.70
N ASP A 18 6.14 2.32 -17.75
CA ASP A 18 5.55 1.81 -18.98
C ASP A 18 4.78 0.50 -18.71
N TYR A 19 5.36 -0.38 -17.90
CA TYR A 19 4.75 -1.64 -17.50
C TYR A 19 3.37 -1.44 -16.84
N VAL A 20 3.28 -0.52 -15.87
CA VAL A 20 2.01 -0.23 -15.18
C VAL A 20 1.00 0.40 -16.14
N LEU A 21 1.41 1.37 -16.94
CA LEU A 21 0.50 2.04 -17.89
C LEU A 21 -0.05 1.07 -18.94
N GLU A 22 0.76 0.13 -19.43
CA GLU A 22 0.34 -0.91 -20.37
C GLU A 22 -0.73 -1.84 -19.77
N LYS A 23 -0.71 -2.12 -18.46
CA LYS A 23 -1.75 -2.98 -17.86
C LYS A 23 -3.14 -2.38 -17.97
N PHE A 24 -3.26 -1.06 -18.05
CA PHE A 24 -4.53 -0.40 -18.30
C PHE A 24 -5.10 -0.61 -19.71
N GLU A 25 -4.37 -1.22 -20.65
CA GLU A 25 -4.94 -1.57 -21.96
C GLU A 25 -6.04 -2.62 -21.84
N ASN A 26 -5.89 -3.56 -20.90
CA ASN A 26 -6.81 -4.69 -20.72
C ASN A 26 -7.57 -4.65 -19.38
N HIS A 27 -7.13 -3.83 -18.43
CA HIS A 27 -7.68 -3.75 -17.08
C HIS A 27 -8.23 -2.34 -16.80
N ASP A 28 -9.33 -2.29 -16.04
CA ASP A 28 -9.89 -1.02 -15.60
C ASP A 28 -9.25 -0.58 -14.27
N ILE A 29 -8.80 -1.54 -13.47
CA ILE A 29 -8.19 -1.31 -12.15
C ILE A 29 -6.82 -1.99 -12.12
N VAL A 30 -5.78 -1.22 -11.80
CA VAL A 30 -4.44 -1.74 -11.52
C VAL A 30 -4.09 -1.38 -10.09
N LEU A 31 -3.87 -2.40 -9.25
CA LEU A 31 -3.49 -2.27 -7.84
C LEU A 31 -1.99 -2.44 -7.70
N LEU A 32 -1.31 -1.45 -7.11
CA LEU A 32 0.09 -1.52 -6.74
C LEU A 32 0.20 -1.81 -5.24
N GLY A 33 0.75 -2.98 -4.92
CA GLY A 33 0.93 -3.47 -3.56
C GLY A 33 2.36 -3.26 -3.04
N GLU A 34 2.54 -2.36 -2.07
CA GLU A 34 3.85 -2.03 -1.44
C GLU A 34 4.12 -2.69 -0.09
N MET A 35 5.40 -2.76 0.30
CA MET A 35 5.83 -3.20 1.63
C MET A 35 5.76 -2.10 2.70
N HIS A 36 5.51 -0.85 2.28
CA HIS A 36 5.64 0.37 3.09
C HIS A 36 7.08 0.73 3.45
N TYR A 37 7.30 2.02 3.79
CA TYR A 37 8.59 2.57 4.22
C TYR A 37 9.73 2.56 3.18
N ILE A 38 9.49 2.06 1.97
CA ILE A 38 10.47 2.04 0.88
C ILE A 38 10.27 3.25 -0.03
N ARG A 39 11.18 4.23 0.04
CA ARG A 39 11.10 5.47 -0.76
C ARG A 39 10.96 5.20 -2.25
N GLN A 40 11.72 4.25 -2.79
CA GLN A 40 11.73 3.95 -4.22
C GLN A 40 10.36 3.49 -4.74
N GLN A 41 9.54 2.83 -3.92
CA GLN A 41 8.19 2.41 -4.30
C GLN A 41 7.26 3.63 -4.39
N ALA A 42 7.35 4.54 -3.42
CA ALA A 42 6.60 5.79 -3.44
C ALA A 42 7.01 6.73 -4.60
N GLU A 43 8.31 6.79 -4.92
CA GLU A 43 8.83 7.56 -6.06
C GLU A 43 8.32 7.03 -7.42
N LEU A 44 7.98 5.74 -7.53
CA LEU A 44 7.30 5.23 -8.72
C LEU A 44 5.91 5.85 -8.88
N TYR A 45 5.15 6.00 -7.78
CA TYR A 45 3.84 6.66 -7.84
C TYR A 45 3.97 8.11 -8.31
N HIS A 46 5.01 8.82 -7.87
CA HIS A 46 5.27 10.19 -8.28
C HIS A 46 5.52 10.32 -9.78
N ARG A 47 6.19 9.33 -10.37
CA ARG A 47 6.42 9.26 -11.82
C ARG A 47 5.17 8.87 -12.61
N LEU A 48 4.29 8.06 -12.01
CA LEU A 48 3.04 7.62 -12.65
C LEU A 48 1.98 8.74 -12.70
N ILE A 49 1.75 9.43 -11.57
CA ILE A 49 0.63 10.38 -11.40
C ILE A 49 0.49 11.40 -12.55
N PRO A 50 1.56 12.08 -13.00
CA PRO A 50 1.47 13.06 -14.09
C PRO A 50 1.03 12.47 -15.44
N LEU A 51 1.20 11.16 -15.65
CA LEU A 51 0.94 10.47 -16.92
C LEU A 51 -0.47 9.85 -16.99
N LEU A 52 -1.14 9.70 -15.84
CA LEU A 52 -2.40 8.95 -15.72
C LEU A 52 -3.50 9.50 -16.62
N ALA A 53 -3.67 10.83 -16.64
CA ALA A 53 -4.80 11.42 -17.35
C ALA A 53 -4.71 11.25 -18.87
N GLU A 54 -3.50 11.19 -19.41
CA GLU A 54 -3.28 10.96 -20.84
C GLU A 54 -3.67 9.53 -21.24
N GLN A 55 -3.61 8.59 -20.30
CA GLN A 55 -3.99 7.18 -20.48
C GLN A 55 -5.46 6.87 -20.12
N GLY A 56 -6.28 7.90 -19.93
CA GLY A 56 -7.69 7.72 -19.55
C GLY A 56 -7.90 7.32 -18.08
N ILE A 57 -6.84 7.29 -17.27
CA ILE A 57 -6.90 6.99 -15.84
C ILE A 57 -7.28 8.28 -15.11
N ARG A 58 -8.35 8.22 -14.30
CA ARG A 58 -8.98 9.40 -13.67
C ARG A 58 -9.14 9.26 -12.17
N ILE A 59 -8.83 8.09 -11.62
CA ILE A 59 -9.01 7.80 -10.21
C ILE A 59 -7.68 7.24 -9.68
N VAL A 60 -7.19 7.84 -8.59
CA VAL A 60 -6.16 7.27 -7.73
C VAL A 60 -6.85 6.87 -6.43
N ALA A 61 -6.94 5.58 -6.15
CA ALA A 61 -7.47 5.05 -4.89
C ALA A 61 -6.29 4.73 -3.97
N THR A 62 -6.30 5.25 -2.74
CA THR A 62 -5.14 5.14 -1.84
C THR A 62 -5.52 4.72 -0.43
N GLU A 63 -4.76 3.78 0.13
CA GLU A 63 -4.80 3.44 1.57
C GLU A 63 -4.35 4.63 2.44
N PHE A 64 -3.54 5.53 1.90
CA PHE A 64 -2.96 6.65 2.65
C PHE A 64 -3.90 7.84 2.83
N GLY A 65 -5.21 7.63 2.65
CA GLY A 65 -6.28 8.55 3.04
C GLY A 65 -7.49 7.79 3.56
N ARG A 66 -8.24 8.40 4.49
CA ARG A 66 -9.46 7.77 5.03
C ARG A 66 -10.67 8.06 4.17
N ARG A 67 -11.52 7.05 3.99
CA ARG A 67 -12.84 7.22 3.36
C ARG A 67 -13.74 8.24 4.07
N ALA A 68 -13.59 8.40 5.38
CA ALA A 68 -14.35 9.38 6.16
C ALA A 68 -13.86 10.83 5.99
N ASP A 69 -12.66 11.03 5.44
CA ASP A 69 -12.11 12.36 5.14
C ASP A 69 -12.13 12.66 3.64
N GLN A 70 -12.96 11.96 2.85
CA GLN A 70 -13.03 12.17 1.39
C GLN A 70 -13.31 13.64 1.02
N ASP A 71 -14.17 14.34 1.77
CA ASP A 71 -14.45 15.75 1.55
C ASP A 71 -13.21 16.64 1.76
N LEU A 72 -12.34 16.29 2.71
CA LEU A 72 -11.07 17.01 2.94
C LEU A 72 -10.07 16.76 1.81
N ILE A 73 -10.02 15.52 1.30
CA ILE A 73 -9.19 15.16 0.15
C ILE A 73 -9.64 15.94 -1.09
N ASP A 74 -10.96 15.97 -1.36
CA ASP A 74 -11.56 16.72 -2.47
C ASP A 74 -11.31 18.23 -2.34
N GLU A 75 -11.42 18.77 -1.12
CA GLU A 75 -11.09 20.16 -0.83
C GLU A 75 -9.62 20.44 -1.17
N LEU A 76 -8.69 19.64 -0.65
CA LEU A 76 -7.25 19.83 -0.85
C LEU A 76 -6.87 19.89 -2.34
N ILE A 77 -7.35 18.94 -3.14
CA ILE A 77 -6.96 18.84 -4.56
C ILE A 77 -7.63 19.88 -5.46
N SER A 78 -8.67 20.57 -4.98
CA SER A 78 -9.40 21.59 -5.74
C SER A 78 -9.00 23.04 -5.39
N LYS A 79 -8.22 23.24 -4.33
CA LYS A 79 -7.77 24.58 -3.92
C LYS A 79 -6.91 25.28 -4.96
N GLU A 80 -6.95 26.60 -4.95
CA GLU A 80 -6.11 27.44 -5.82
C GLU A 80 -4.61 27.21 -5.58
N TRP A 81 -4.24 27.02 -4.31
CA TRP A 81 -2.89 26.78 -3.80
C TRP A 81 -2.86 25.48 -2.99
N PHE A 82 -1.75 24.74 -3.03
CA PHE A 82 -1.63 23.52 -2.23
C PHE A 82 -1.57 23.84 -0.73
N ASP A 83 -2.54 23.34 0.02
CA ASP A 83 -2.70 23.59 1.44
C ASP A 83 -1.96 22.52 2.26
N VAL A 84 -0.70 22.82 2.59
CA VAL A 84 0.18 21.91 3.35
C VAL A 84 -0.41 21.55 4.73
N PRO A 85 -0.93 22.50 5.54
CA PRO A 85 -1.63 22.15 6.79
C PRO A 85 -2.79 21.17 6.60
N LEU A 86 -3.61 21.33 5.55
CA LEU A 86 -4.69 20.39 5.26
C LEU A 86 -4.16 19.01 4.85
N ALA A 87 -3.10 18.94 4.03
CA ALA A 87 -2.45 17.67 3.68
C ALA A 87 -1.87 16.94 4.91
N LYS A 88 -1.23 17.68 5.83
CA LYS A 88 -0.78 17.16 7.13
C LYS A 88 -1.94 16.59 7.95
N ARG A 89 -3.06 17.32 8.05
CA ARG A 89 -4.25 16.85 8.77
C ARG A 89 -4.82 15.55 8.19
N ILE A 90 -4.93 15.45 6.86
CA ILE A 90 -5.42 14.23 6.19
C ILE A 90 -4.53 13.03 6.52
N SER A 91 -3.21 13.21 6.45
CA SER A 91 -2.23 12.17 6.75
C SER A 91 -2.31 11.73 8.23
N LEU A 92 -2.31 12.70 9.16
CA LEU A 92 -2.39 12.47 10.61
C LEU A 92 -3.65 11.68 10.98
N ARG A 93 -4.77 12.04 10.35
CA ARG A 93 -6.04 11.39 10.58
C ARG A 93 -6.08 9.94 10.08
N GLN A 94 -5.38 9.66 8.98
CA GLN A 94 -5.29 8.32 8.41
C GLN A 94 -4.46 7.39 9.28
N GLU A 95 -3.24 7.77 9.59
CA GLU A 95 -2.36 7.06 10.51
C GLU A 95 -1.44 8.09 11.16
N ALA A 96 -1.60 8.29 12.48
CA ALA A 96 -1.07 9.47 13.17
C ALA A 96 0.46 9.54 13.19
N PHE A 97 1.13 8.41 12.97
CA PHE A 97 2.58 8.33 12.87
C PHE A 97 3.10 8.26 11.44
N TRP A 98 2.24 8.42 10.43
CA TRP A 98 2.56 8.33 9.01
C TRP A 98 2.97 9.68 8.39
N GLY A 99 3.81 10.42 9.10
CA GLY A 99 4.29 11.74 8.70
C GLY A 99 5.42 11.70 7.68
N TYR A 100 5.16 11.19 6.46
CA TYR A 100 6.19 11.03 5.42
C TYR A 100 5.88 11.85 4.16
N MET A 101 6.91 12.54 3.64
CA MET A 101 6.80 13.47 2.52
C MET A 101 6.28 12.77 1.26
N GLU A 102 6.75 11.55 0.98
CA GLU A 102 6.45 10.84 -0.26
C GLU A 102 4.95 10.53 -0.41
N TYR A 103 4.21 10.29 0.67
CA TYR A 103 2.77 10.08 0.59
C TYR A 103 1.98 11.39 0.48
N GLN A 104 2.44 12.49 1.10
CA GLN A 104 1.84 13.81 0.87
C GLN A 104 2.04 14.30 -0.56
N GLU A 105 3.16 13.91 -1.16
CA GLU A 105 3.49 14.25 -2.53
C GLU A 105 2.49 13.66 -3.53
N ILE A 106 1.84 12.53 -3.22
CA ILE A 106 0.73 11.99 -4.02
C ILE A 106 -0.38 13.04 -4.18
N TYR A 107 -0.84 13.64 -3.07
CA TYR A 107 -1.85 14.69 -3.10
C TYR A 107 -1.34 15.93 -3.83
N ARG A 108 -0.07 16.32 -3.60
CA ARG A 108 0.54 17.48 -4.25
C ARG A 108 0.61 17.34 -5.77
N LEU A 109 0.99 16.16 -6.26
CA LEU A 109 1.10 15.89 -7.69
C LEU A 109 -0.27 15.82 -8.37
N ILE A 110 -1.28 15.23 -7.70
CA ILE A 110 -2.66 15.24 -8.19
C ILE A 110 -3.21 16.67 -8.25
N TRP A 111 -3.02 17.46 -7.19
CA TRP A 111 -3.38 18.87 -7.16
C TRP A 111 -2.69 19.66 -8.29
N GLN A 112 -1.38 19.50 -8.44
CA GLN A 112 -0.60 20.19 -9.48
C GLN A 112 -1.10 19.83 -10.88
N HIS A 113 -1.35 18.54 -11.12
CA HIS A 113 -1.93 18.05 -12.37
C HIS A 113 -3.29 18.71 -12.65
N ASN A 114 -4.20 18.70 -11.67
CA ASN A 114 -5.53 19.27 -11.81
C ASN A 114 -5.49 20.79 -12.05
N ARG A 115 -4.55 21.51 -11.43
CA ARG A 115 -4.39 22.96 -11.65
C ARG A 115 -3.93 23.31 -13.05
N SER A 116 -3.12 22.44 -13.67
CA SER A 116 -2.58 22.64 -15.02
C SER A 116 -3.45 22.06 -16.13
N ASN A 117 -4.55 21.38 -15.79
CA ASN A 117 -5.38 20.67 -16.75
C ASN A 117 -6.86 21.06 -16.65
N PRO A 118 -7.61 20.93 -17.74
CA PRO A 118 -9.05 21.16 -17.74
C PRO A 118 -9.81 20.03 -17.00
N PRO A 119 -11.05 20.28 -16.53
CA PRO A 119 -11.81 19.35 -15.66
C PRO A 119 -11.92 17.90 -16.17
N GLU A 120 -12.01 17.69 -17.48
CA GLU A 120 -12.07 16.36 -18.11
C GLU A 120 -10.78 15.53 -17.97
N LYS A 121 -9.67 16.18 -17.64
CA LYS A 121 -8.39 15.55 -17.35
C LYS A 121 -8.07 15.51 -15.85
N HIS A 122 -8.99 15.97 -15.00
CA HIS A 122 -8.77 15.94 -13.55
C HIS A 122 -8.71 14.51 -13.03
N ILE A 123 -7.80 14.30 -12.10
CA ILE A 123 -7.63 13.07 -11.35
C ILE A 123 -8.31 13.26 -10.00
N ARG A 124 -9.17 12.34 -9.63
CA ARG A 124 -9.76 12.24 -8.30
C ARG A 124 -8.88 11.35 -7.43
N CYS A 125 -8.62 11.77 -6.20
CA CYS A 125 -8.00 10.94 -5.18
C CYS A 125 -9.08 10.38 -4.24
N VAL A 126 -9.17 9.06 -4.09
CA VAL A 126 -10.15 8.38 -3.24
C VAL A 126 -9.43 7.80 -2.03
N GLY A 127 -9.79 8.27 -0.84
CA GLY A 127 -9.29 7.71 0.43
C GLY A 127 -10.02 6.41 0.75
N MET A 128 -9.27 5.34 1.00
CA MET A 128 -9.83 4.00 1.19
C MET A 128 -9.87 3.57 2.67
N ASN A 129 -8.86 3.95 3.47
CA ASN A 129 -8.65 3.40 4.80
C ASN A 129 -9.76 3.76 5.80
N ASP A 130 -9.90 2.92 6.82
CA ASP A 130 -11.03 2.92 7.72
C ASP A 130 -10.95 4.03 8.80
N PRO A 131 -12.11 4.54 9.25
CA PRO A 131 -12.20 5.52 10.32
C PRO A 131 -12.22 4.84 11.69
N TYR A 132 -11.06 4.38 12.16
CA TYR A 132 -10.90 3.82 13.50
C TYR A 132 -11.38 4.81 14.58
N ASN A 133 -12.16 4.34 15.55
CA ASN A 133 -12.55 5.18 16.69
C ASN A 133 -11.47 5.19 17.77
N TRP A 134 -10.34 5.82 17.44
CA TRP A 134 -9.20 5.97 18.35
C TRP A 134 -9.55 6.78 19.59
N LYS A 135 -10.52 7.71 19.53
CA LYS A 135 -11.01 8.43 20.70
C LYS A 135 -11.56 7.47 21.76
N LEU A 136 -12.42 6.54 21.36
CA LEU A 136 -12.96 5.53 22.27
C LEU A 136 -11.86 4.58 22.77
N TYR A 137 -10.98 4.12 21.87
CA TYR A 137 -9.84 3.29 22.25
C TYR A 137 -8.95 3.98 23.29
N ASN A 138 -8.64 5.26 23.10
CA ASN A 138 -7.80 6.06 23.97
C ASN A 138 -8.49 6.35 25.30
N GLN A 139 -9.78 6.66 25.31
CA GLN A 139 -10.53 6.78 26.57
C GLN A 139 -10.37 5.50 27.43
N ILE A 140 -10.52 4.33 26.83
CA ILE A 140 -10.44 3.05 27.54
C ILE A 140 -8.99 2.74 27.96
N CYS A 141 -8.04 2.82 27.03
CA CYS A 141 -6.68 2.39 27.28
C CYS A 141 -5.88 3.40 28.11
N ARG A 142 -6.06 4.69 27.87
CA ARG A 142 -5.34 5.77 28.55
C ARG A 142 -6.02 6.22 29.84
N ASN A 143 -7.32 6.51 29.79
CA ASN A 143 -8.00 7.13 30.94
C ASN A 143 -8.48 6.08 31.94
N GLU A 144 -8.97 4.94 31.46
CA GLU A 144 -9.46 3.84 32.31
C GLU A 144 -8.39 2.77 32.58
N ASN A 145 -7.24 2.85 31.92
CA ASN A 145 -6.09 1.95 32.08
C ASN A 145 -6.45 0.45 31.96
N ARG A 146 -7.26 0.11 30.95
CA ARG A 146 -7.66 -1.28 30.67
C ARG A 146 -7.75 -1.54 29.17
N LYS A 147 -7.85 -2.82 28.79
CA LYS A 147 -8.10 -3.19 27.39
C LYS A 147 -9.60 -3.09 27.06
N PRO A 148 -9.97 -2.73 25.81
CA PRO A 148 -11.35 -2.77 25.37
C PRO A 148 -11.92 -4.19 25.42
N ASN A 149 -13.12 -4.33 25.96
CA ASN A 149 -13.90 -5.57 25.94
C ASN A 149 -14.46 -5.86 24.53
N GLN A 150 -15.16 -6.97 24.35
CA GLN A 150 -15.66 -7.38 23.03
C GLN A 150 -16.62 -6.37 22.40
N GLU A 151 -17.52 -5.78 23.19
CA GLU A 151 -18.51 -4.82 22.68
C GLU A 151 -17.86 -3.49 22.31
N GLU A 152 -16.93 -3.01 23.13
CA GLU A 152 -16.14 -1.82 22.84
C GLU A 152 -15.28 -1.99 21.59
N ARG A 153 -14.68 -3.18 21.38
CA ARG A 153 -13.97 -3.50 20.14
C ARG A 153 -14.90 -3.40 18.93
N ARG A 154 -16.12 -3.93 19.01
CA ARG A 154 -17.09 -3.78 17.91
C ARG A 154 -17.41 -2.33 17.60
N LEU A 155 -17.40 -1.44 18.59
CA LEU A 155 -17.59 0.00 18.37
C LEU A 155 -16.34 0.68 17.81
N ILE A 156 -15.14 0.28 18.26
CA ILE A 156 -13.86 0.83 17.80
C ILE A 156 -13.62 0.50 16.32
N TRP A 157 -13.95 -0.72 15.93
CA TRP A 157 -13.72 -1.28 14.60
C TRP A 157 -15.01 -1.42 13.78
N LYS A 158 -16.09 -0.72 14.15
CA LYS A 158 -17.46 -0.94 13.63
C LYS A 158 -17.53 -0.94 12.11
N ASP A 159 -16.79 -0.04 11.48
CA ASP A 159 -16.77 0.12 10.04
C ASP A 159 -15.45 -0.32 9.40
N CYS A 160 -14.64 -1.10 10.11
CA CYS A 160 -13.35 -1.60 9.64
C CYS A 160 -13.54 -2.91 8.87
N ASN A 161 -13.68 -2.78 7.56
CA ASN A 161 -13.92 -3.89 6.66
C ASN A 161 -13.50 -3.48 5.25
N GLU A 162 -12.58 -4.22 4.64
CA GLU A 162 -12.08 -3.92 3.29
C GLU A 162 -13.16 -4.05 2.20
N LYS A 163 -14.34 -4.60 2.51
CA LYS A 163 -15.53 -4.43 1.64
C LYS A 163 -16.02 -2.98 1.58
N ASN A 164 -15.91 -2.21 2.67
CA ASN A 164 -16.25 -0.79 2.68
C ASN A 164 -15.29 0.03 1.82
N TRP A 165 -14.06 -0.44 1.64
CA TRP A 165 -13.10 0.14 0.70
C TRP A 165 -13.63 -0.02 -0.74
N LEU A 166 -14.11 -1.21 -1.11
CA LEU A 166 -14.78 -1.42 -2.41
C LEU A 166 -15.97 -0.48 -2.60
N GLU A 167 -16.83 -0.30 -1.59
CA GLU A 167 -17.96 0.63 -1.69
C GLU A 167 -17.51 2.09 -1.87
N ALA A 168 -16.42 2.51 -1.21
CA ALA A 168 -15.83 3.83 -1.42
C ALA A 168 -15.32 4.01 -2.86
N LEU A 169 -14.69 2.98 -3.45
CA LEU A 169 -14.29 2.99 -4.85
C LEU A 169 -15.50 3.05 -5.80
N LYS A 170 -16.55 2.25 -5.54
CA LYS A 170 -17.78 2.17 -6.35
C LYS A 170 -18.52 3.50 -6.46
N ALA A 171 -18.35 4.40 -5.50
CA ALA A 171 -18.92 5.74 -5.60
C ALA A 171 -18.38 6.54 -6.80
N PHE A 172 -17.20 6.20 -7.31
CA PHE A 172 -16.52 6.93 -8.37
C PHE A 172 -16.12 6.08 -9.58
N HIS A 173 -15.87 4.79 -9.38
CA HIS A 173 -15.51 3.89 -10.47
C HIS A 173 -16.75 3.42 -11.24
N GLN A 174 -16.69 3.55 -12.56
CA GLN A 174 -17.69 3.06 -13.50
C GLN A 174 -16.98 2.10 -14.47
N PRO A 175 -17.24 0.78 -14.39
CA PRO A 175 -16.60 -0.21 -15.24
C PRO A 175 -16.71 0.13 -16.73
N GLY A 176 -15.60 -0.04 -17.46
CA GLY A 176 -15.49 0.31 -18.87
C GLY A 176 -15.50 1.81 -19.20
N ILE A 177 -15.67 2.70 -18.20
CA ILE A 177 -15.70 4.15 -18.38
C ILE A 177 -14.51 4.81 -17.67
N THR A 178 -14.31 4.52 -16.39
CA THR A 178 -13.21 5.10 -15.61
C THR A 178 -12.16 4.04 -15.30
N LYS A 179 -10.90 4.45 -15.28
CA LYS A 179 -9.77 3.60 -14.87
C LYS A 179 -9.17 4.08 -13.55
N VAL A 180 -8.68 3.13 -12.76
CA VAL A 180 -8.26 3.30 -11.37
C VAL A 180 -6.83 2.81 -11.16
N LEU A 181 -5.95 3.68 -10.69
CA LEU A 181 -4.69 3.27 -10.06
C LEU A 181 -4.92 3.11 -8.56
N GLY A 182 -4.74 1.91 -8.03
CA GLY A 182 -4.75 1.62 -6.61
C GLY A 182 -3.33 1.68 -6.02
N ILE A 183 -3.15 2.37 -4.90
CA ILE A 183 -1.89 2.47 -4.16
C ILE A 183 -2.15 2.04 -2.72
N MET A 184 -1.57 0.92 -2.29
CA MET A 184 -1.82 0.31 -0.98
C MET A 184 -0.73 -0.68 -0.59
N GLY A 185 -0.70 -1.06 0.69
CA GLY A 185 0.10 -2.19 1.15
C GLY A 185 -0.24 -3.47 0.37
N ALA A 186 0.76 -4.31 0.14
CA ALA A 186 0.64 -5.51 -0.69
C ALA A 186 -0.50 -6.43 -0.25
N HIS A 187 -0.75 -6.49 1.07
CA HIS A 187 -1.82 -7.30 1.63
C HIS A 187 -3.20 -6.86 1.16
N HIS A 188 -3.43 -5.55 1.03
CA HIS A 188 -4.69 -5.00 0.55
C HIS A 188 -4.91 -5.22 -0.96
N ALA A 189 -3.83 -5.41 -1.74
CA ALA A 189 -3.90 -5.55 -3.19
C ALA A 189 -4.19 -7.00 -3.68
N PHE A 190 -4.14 -8.00 -2.80
CA PHE A 190 -4.30 -9.41 -3.18
C PHE A 190 -5.65 -9.69 -3.86
N THR A 191 -5.63 -10.09 -5.13
CA THR A 191 -6.84 -10.37 -5.93
C THR A 191 -7.33 -11.81 -5.79
N ARG A 192 -6.58 -12.78 -6.31
CA ARG A 192 -6.94 -14.21 -6.26
C ARG A 192 -6.30 -14.92 -5.07
N TYR A 193 -5.12 -14.45 -4.65
CA TYR A 193 -4.43 -14.93 -3.46
C TYR A 193 -5.27 -14.72 -2.19
N ARG A 194 -5.30 -15.72 -1.31
CA ARG A 194 -5.97 -15.66 -0.01
C ARG A 194 -4.91 -15.70 1.07
N GLU A 195 -4.85 -14.65 1.88
CA GLU A 195 -3.84 -14.57 2.92
C GLU A 195 -4.08 -15.61 4.02
N PRO A 196 -3.07 -16.42 4.38
CA PRO A 196 -3.19 -17.44 5.40
C PRO A 196 -3.22 -16.80 6.79
N SER A 197 -4.21 -17.22 7.57
CA SER A 197 -4.14 -17.12 9.03
C SER A 197 -3.20 -18.20 9.56
N PHE A 198 -2.50 -17.90 10.65
CA PHE A 198 -1.60 -18.86 11.29
C PHE A 198 -1.66 -18.78 12.82
N GLU A 199 -1.25 -19.86 13.46
CA GLU A 199 -0.91 -19.91 14.88
C GLU A 199 0.59 -20.16 15.03
N GLU A 200 1.19 -19.58 16.07
CA GLU A 200 2.58 -19.86 16.40
C GLU A 200 2.69 -21.11 17.28
N VAL A 201 3.27 -22.17 16.75
CA VAL A 201 3.47 -23.44 17.44
C VAL A 201 4.95 -23.79 17.40
N ALA A 202 5.59 -23.86 18.57
CA ALA A 202 7.00 -24.23 18.71
C ALA A 202 7.95 -23.40 17.80
N GLY A 203 7.70 -22.10 17.65
CA GLY A 203 8.51 -21.20 16.81
C GLY A 203 8.23 -21.30 15.31
N GLN A 204 7.15 -21.96 14.90
CA GLN A 204 6.71 -22.04 13.51
C GLN A 204 5.33 -21.42 13.34
N LYS A 205 5.11 -20.77 12.19
CA LYS A 205 3.80 -20.35 11.73
C LYS A 205 3.07 -21.55 11.12
N VAL A 206 2.03 -22.02 11.78
CA VAL A 206 1.21 -23.16 11.34
C VAL A 206 -0.11 -22.64 10.79
N PHE A 207 -0.42 -23.02 9.54
CA PHE A 207 -1.65 -22.61 8.86
C PHE A 207 -2.91 -22.92 9.68
N SER A 208 -3.80 -21.94 9.83
CA SER A 208 -5.07 -22.05 10.58
C SER A 208 -6.32 -21.74 9.74
N GLY A 209 -6.16 -21.44 8.44
CA GLY A 209 -7.26 -21.16 7.52
C GLY A 209 -7.05 -19.90 6.70
N PHE A 210 -7.99 -19.62 5.79
CA PHE A 210 -8.04 -18.41 4.98
C PHE A 210 -9.18 -17.50 5.47
N ASN A 211 -9.00 -16.94 6.67
CA ASN A 211 -10.07 -16.20 7.36
C ASN A 211 -10.09 -14.70 7.00
N THR A 212 -9.05 -14.21 6.32
CA THR A 212 -8.92 -12.81 5.92
C THR A 212 -9.35 -12.64 4.47
N ILE A 213 -10.22 -11.66 4.22
CA ILE A 213 -10.59 -11.23 2.87
C ILE A 213 -10.10 -9.80 2.70
N ARG A 214 -9.25 -9.59 1.70
CA ARG A 214 -8.61 -8.31 1.41
C ARG A 214 -9.40 -7.53 0.36
N PHE A 215 -9.11 -6.24 0.24
CA PHE A 215 -9.76 -5.32 -0.68
C PHE A 215 -9.63 -5.81 -2.12
N GLY A 216 -8.43 -6.23 -2.53
CA GLY A 216 -8.18 -6.81 -3.85
C GLY A 216 -9.05 -8.04 -4.12
N ASN A 217 -9.36 -8.85 -3.11
CA ASN A 217 -10.23 -10.02 -3.27
C ASN A 217 -11.67 -9.58 -3.56
N HIS A 218 -12.15 -8.57 -2.85
CA HIS A 218 -13.47 -7.99 -3.10
C HIS A 218 -13.55 -7.31 -4.47
N ALA A 219 -12.51 -6.56 -4.85
CA ALA A 219 -12.44 -5.94 -6.16
C ALA A 219 -12.41 -6.99 -7.29
N TYR A 220 -11.67 -8.08 -7.12
CA TYR A 220 -11.63 -9.18 -8.08
C TYR A 220 -12.97 -9.94 -8.15
N GLU A 221 -13.67 -10.13 -7.03
CA GLU A 221 -15.01 -10.73 -7.02
C GLU A 221 -16.04 -9.86 -7.77
N GLU A 222 -15.92 -8.53 -7.69
CA GLU A 222 -16.83 -7.58 -8.35
C GLU A 222 -16.50 -7.36 -9.84
N TYR A 223 -15.22 -7.26 -10.19
CA TYR A 223 -14.76 -6.82 -11.51
C TYR A 223 -13.97 -7.88 -12.29
N GLU A 224 -13.73 -9.05 -11.69
CA GLU A 224 -13.04 -10.19 -12.31
C GLU A 224 -11.70 -9.79 -12.96
N ASP A 225 -11.48 -10.21 -14.21
CA ASP A 225 -10.25 -9.97 -14.97
C ASP A 225 -10.06 -8.48 -15.36
N LYS A 226 -10.93 -7.56 -14.92
CA LYS A 226 -10.68 -6.12 -15.02
C LYS A 226 -9.78 -5.58 -13.91
N VAL A 227 -9.40 -6.41 -12.94
CA VAL A 227 -8.46 -6.06 -11.86
C VAL A 227 -7.12 -6.75 -12.10
N CYS A 228 -6.06 -5.96 -12.15
CA CYS A 228 -4.67 -6.43 -12.18
C CYS A 228 -4.00 -6.11 -10.85
N ASN A 229 -3.36 -7.10 -10.23
CA ASN A 229 -2.50 -6.92 -9.05
C ASN A 229 -1.03 -6.95 -9.45
N ILE A 230 -0.29 -5.91 -9.09
CA ILE A 230 1.16 -5.82 -9.25
C ILE A 230 1.76 -5.58 -7.86
N CYS A 231 2.58 -6.51 -7.38
CA CYS A 231 3.33 -6.33 -6.14
C CYS A 231 4.74 -5.84 -6.43
N PHE A 232 5.36 -5.14 -5.49
CA PHE A 232 6.80 -4.94 -5.56
C PHE A 232 7.54 -6.23 -5.21
N TYR A 233 8.70 -6.44 -5.82
CA TYR A 233 9.62 -7.50 -5.44
C TYR A 233 10.27 -7.08 -4.12
N ASP A 234 9.69 -7.57 -3.02
CA ASP A 234 10.03 -7.23 -1.65
C ASP A 234 10.45 -8.47 -0.86
N PRO A 235 11.28 -8.32 0.19
CA PRO A 235 11.57 -9.43 1.08
C PRO A 235 10.28 -9.90 1.77
N TRP A 236 10.12 -11.20 1.90
CA TRP A 236 8.94 -11.84 2.49
C TRP A 236 9.28 -12.51 3.81
N GLU A 237 8.32 -12.54 4.73
CA GLU A 237 8.51 -13.20 6.02
C GLU A 237 8.75 -14.70 5.86
N SER A 238 9.59 -15.25 6.74
CA SER A 238 9.75 -16.70 6.85
C SER A 238 8.55 -17.35 7.54
N ARG A 239 8.36 -18.65 7.29
CA ARG A 239 7.47 -19.53 8.08
C ARG A 239 7.99 -19.75 9.50
N LEU A 240 9.29 -19.55 9.74
CA LEU A 240 9.86 -19.61 11.08
C LEU A 240 9.70 -18.26 11.78
N VAL A 241 9.23 -18.29 13.02
CA VAL A 241 9.03 -17.09 13.83
C VAL A 241 10.39 -16.45 14.15
N GLY A 242 10.54 -15.18 13.82
CA GLY A 242 11.77 -14.41 14.05
C GLY A 242 12.94 -14.76 13.13
N ALA A 243 12.76 -15.62 12.14
CA ALA A 243 13.79 -15.84 11.13
C ALA A 243 13.91 -14.63 10.17
N PRO A 244 15.09 -14.43 9.56
CA PRO A 244 15.27 -13.36 8.58
C PRO A 244 14.25 -13.44 7.45
N MET A 245 13.90 -12.28 6.90
CA MET A 245 13.11 -12.23 5.68
C MET A 245 13.87 -12.86 4.52
N GLN A 246 13.14 -13.38 3.55
CA GLN A 246 13.68 -14.08 2.38
C GLN A 246 13.25 -13.42 1.08
N ALA A 247 14.09 -13.52 0.07
CA ALA A 247 13.78 -13.02 -1.26
C ALA A 247 12.76 -13.93 -1.97
N PRO A 248 11.72 -13.38 -2.63
CA PRO A 248 10.74 -14.16 -3.37
C PRO A 248 11.41 -15.08 -4.41
N GLY A 249 10.97 -16.33 -4.51
CA GLY A 249 11.50 -17.29 -5.49
C GLY A 249 12.98 -17.63 -5.28
N GLY A 250 13.48 -17.55 -4.05
CA GLY A 250 14.87 -17.88 -3.70
C GLY A 250 15.92 -16.85 -4.18
N GLY A 251 15.49 -15.63 -4.50
CA GLY A 251 16.37 -14.51 -4.84
C GLY A 251 16.99 -14.57 -6.24
N GLY A 252 16.54 -15.49 -7.10
CA GLY A 252 17.04 -15.60 -8.47
C GLY A 252 16.77 -14.35 -9.31
N ILE A 253 15.62 -13.72 -9.08
CA ILE A 253 15.16 -12.53 -9.80
C ILE A 253 16.14 -11.36 -9.63
N GLU A 254 16.46 -10.97 -8.38
CA GLU A 254 17.42 -9.88 -8.12
C GLU A 254 18.81 -10.16 -8.70
N ARG A 255 19.30 -11.41 -8.60
CA ARG A 255 20.61 -11.80 -9.14
C ARG A 255 20.69 -11.62 -10.65
N ILE A 256 19.58 -11.87 -11.37
CA ILE A 256 19.48 -11.71 -12.81
C ILE A 256 19.27 -10.25 -13.21
N ILE A 257 18.40 -9.51 -12.52
CA ILE A 257 18.02 -8.14 -12.94
C ILE A 257 19.11 -7.13 -12.58
N SER A 258 19.63 -7.18 -11.35
CA SER A 258 20.46 -6.11 -10.79
C SER A 258 21.78 -5.79 -11.53
N PRO A 259 22.41 -6.72 -12.29
CA PRO A 259 23.55 -6.37 -13.14
C PRO A 259 23.18 -5.58 -14.41
N HIS A 260 21.91 -5.63 -14.84
CA HIS A 260 21.47 -5.12 -16.14
C HIS A 260 20.53 -3.92 -16.02
N PHE A 261 19.69 -3.89 -14.99
CA PHE A 261 18.67 -2.86 -14.79
C PHE A 261 18.65 -2.35 -13.35
N SER A 262 18.38 -1.05 -13.20
CA SER A 262 18.12 -0.46 -11.89
C SER A 262 16.71 -0.79 -11.38
N GLU A 263 15.75 -0.91 -12.30
CA GLU A 263 14.35 -1.21 -12.03
C GLU A 263 13.75 -1.98 -13.21
N LEU A 264 12.77 -2.85 -12.95
CA LEU A 264 12.14 -3.68 -13.98
C LEU A 264 10.75 -4.17 -13.54
N GLY A 265 9.73 -3.96 -14.37
CA GLY A 265 8.42 -4.58 -14.25
C GLY A 265 8.29 -5.79 -15.17
N PHE A 266 7.65 -6.87 -14.70
CA PHE A 266 7.48 -8.11 -15.45
C PHE A 266 6.25 -8.90 -15.00
N ASP A 267 5.69 -9.70 -15.92
CA ASP A 267 4.54 -10.54 -15.62
C ASP A 267 4.94 -11.81 -14.87
N LEU A 268 4.06 -12.29 -14.00
CA LEU A 268 4.18 -13.62 -13.38
C LEU A 268 3.30 -14.62 -14.12
N LYS A 269 2.07 -14.24 -14.46
CA LYS A 269 1.17 -15.17 -15.16
C LYS A 269 1.64 -15.43 -16.58
N GLY A 270 1.73 -16.71 -16.93
CA GLY A 270 2.21 -17.14 -18.24
C GLY A 270 3.70 -16.90 -18.48
N SER A 271 4.49 -16.61 -17.43
CA SER A 271 5.93 -16.41 -17.53
C SER A 271 6.72 -17.47 -16.77
N PRO A 272 7.99 -17.72 -17.15
CA PRO A 272 8.89 -18.57 -16.37
C PRO A 272 9.15 -18.07 -14.94
N VAL A 273 9.04 -16.75 -14.72
CA VAL A 273 9.20 -16.14 -13.39
C VAL A 273 8.08 -16.56 -12.46
N GLY A 274 6.84 -16.60 -12.98
CA GLY A 274 5.69 -17.02 -12.20
C GLY A 274 5.72 -18.48 -11.76
N GLU A 275 6.49 -19.34 -12.45
CA GLU A 275 6.64 -20.76 -12.11
C GLU A 275 7.71 -21.03 -11.03
N LEU A 276 8.35 -19.99 -10.50
CA LEU A 276 9.28 -20.14 -9.39
C LEU A 276 8.52 -20.54 -8.11
N ALA A 277 8.99 -21.61 -7.48
CA ALA A 277 8.53 -22.04 -6.16
C ALA A 277 9.01 -21.09 -5.07
N ASP A 278 8.16 -20.90 -4.07
CA ASP A 278 8.46 -20.08 -2.90
C ASP A 278 7.93 -20.76 -1.63
N ASP A 279 8.71 -20.69 -0.55
CA ASP A 279 8.43 -21.32 0.74
C ASP A 279 8.27 -20.32 1.90
N SER A 280 8.02 -19.04 1.57
CA SER A 280 7.81 -17.97 2.56
C SER A 280 6.51 -18.15 3.35
N PHE A 281 6.21 -17.20 4.24
CA PHE A 281 4.91 -17.07 4.89
C PHE A 281 3.74 -17.22 3.92
N TYR A 282 3.83 -16.65 2.71
CA TYR A 282 2.72 -16.65 1.75
C TYR A 282 2.39 -18.04 1.18
N SER A 283 3.31 -18.98 1.30
CA SER A 283 3.07 -20.36 0.85
C SER A 283 2.29 -21.21 1.87
N LEU A 284 1.96 -20.69 3.06
CA LEU A 284 1.20 -21.44 4.07
C LEU A 284 -0.20 -21.79 3.57
N GLY A 285 -0.60 -23.06 3.72
CA GLY A 285 -1.92 -23.55 3.28
C GLY A 285 -2.01 -23.89 1.79
N TYR A 286 -0.96 -23.62 1.01
CA TYR A 286 -0.86 -23.96 -0.40
C TYR A 286 0.07 -25.17 -0.61
N GLU A 287 -0.36 -26.17 -1.38
CA GLU A 287 0.44 -27.40 -1.62
C GLU A 287 1.64 -27.14 -2.55
N ASP A 288 1.44 -26.35 -3.61
CA ASP A 288 2.44 -26.09 -4.65
C ASP A 288 2.54 -24.59 -4.96
N PHE A 289 2.84 -23.77 -3.93
CA PHE A 289 2.85 -22.33 -4.07
C PHE A 289 3.90 -21.83 -5.06
N ARG A 290 3.49 -20.91 -5.93
CA ARG A 290 4.29 -20.27 -6.97
C ARG A 290 4.12 -18.77 -6.95
N LEU A 291 5.10 -18.03 -7.47
CA LEU A 291 5.01 -16.57 -7.51
C LEU A 291 3.75 -16.08 -8.24
N LYS A 292 3.32 -16.73 -9.33
CA LYS A 292 2.08 -16.39 -10.05
C LYS A 292 0.80 -16.49 -9.20
N ASP A 293 0.86 -17.16 -8.05
CA ASP A 293 -0.28 -17.31 -7.16
C ASP A 293 -0.51 -16.05 -6.29
N ILE A 294 0.51 -15.19 -6.10
CA ILE A 294 0.41 -13.97 -5.27
C ILE A 294 -0.20 -12.78 -6.03
N SER A 295 0.23 -12.57 -7.29
CA SER A 295 -0.09 -11.40 -8.09
C SER A 295 -0.02 -11.69 -9.60
N ASP A 296 -0.52 -10.77 -10.42
CA ASP A 296 -0.45 -10.87 -11.87
C ASP A 296 0.95 -10.48 -12.39
N GLY A 297 1.61 -9.54 -11.71
CA GLY A 297 2.93 -9.03 -12.04
C GLY A 297 3.75 -8.60 -10.84
N MET A 298 5.02 -8.30 -11.09
CA MET A 298 5.95 -7.76 -10.10
C MET A 298 6.79 -6.60 -10.63
N ILE A 299 7.22 -5.73 -9.72
CA ILE A 299 8.16 -4.64 -10.00
C ILE A 299 9.37 -4.73 -9.07
N TYR A 300 10.55 -4.93 -9.65
CA TYR A 300 11.83 -4.74 -8.99
C TYR A 300 12.23 -3.26 -9.06
N THR A 301 12.52 -2.63 -7.91
CA THR A 301 12.88 -1.19 -7.84
C THR A 301 14.36 -0.93 -7.61
N CYS A 302 15.03 -1.78 -6.84
CA CYS A 302 16.48 -1.83 -6.61
C CYS A 302 16.80 -3.04 -5.73
N LYS A 303 18.09 -3.24 -5.41
CA LYS A 303 18.50 -4.32 -4.49
C LYS A 303 17.95 -4.05 -3.10
N PHE A 304 17.65 -5.10 -2.35
CA PHE A 304 17.17 -4.93 -0.96
C PHE A 304 18.13 -4.12 -0.09
N SER A 305 19.44 -4.31 -0.26
CA SER A 305 20.48 -3.55 0.46
C SER A 305 20.54 -2.06 0.10
N GLU A 306 19.83 -1.64 -0.94
CA GLU A 306 19.79 -0.26 -1.46
C GLU A 306 18.45 0.42 -1.16
N PHE A 307 17.52 -0.26 -0.49
CA PHE A 307 16.27 0.34 -0.03
C PHE A 307 16.53 1.56 0.84
N LYS A 308 15.81 2.64 0.55
CA LYS A 308 15.94 3.90 1.27
C LYS A 308 14.69 4.13 2.11
N PRO A 309 14.87 4.61 3.35
CA PRO A 309 13.75 4.99 4.19
C PRO A 309 13.01 6.18 3.59
N LEU A 310 11.72 6.30 3.90
CA LEU A 310 10.93 7.50 3.62
C LEU A 310 11.51 8.74 4.29
N THR A 311 11.08 9.92 3.82
CA THR A 311 11.53 11.21 4.33
C THR A 311 10.51 11.74 5.35
N PRO A 312 10.86 11.82 6.64
CA PRO A 312 9.97 12.36 7.65
C PRO A 312 9.65 13.83 7.37
N ILE A 313 8.41 14.22 7.57
CA ILE A 313 7.97 15.61 7.43
C ILE A 313 8.44 16.39 8.66
N PRO A 314 9.21 17.48 8.48
CA PRO A 314 9.59 18.34 9.59
C PRO A 314 8.37 18.90 10.31
N ASP A 315 8.40 18.84 11.64
CA ASP A 315 7.33 19.29 12.53
C ASP A 315 5.97 18.76 12.05
N PHE A 316 5.90 17.46 11.75
CA PHE A 316 4.64 16.83 11.35
C PHE A 316 3.61 16.97 12.48
N ILE A 317 4.06 16.70 13.71
CA ILE A 317 3.31 16.99 14.93
C ILE A 317 3.85 18.28 15.57
N ASP A 318 2.98 19.24 15.85
CA ASP A 318 3.30 20.52 16.45
C ASP A 318 2.27 20.88 17.55
N GLU A 319 2.41 22.05 18.17
CA GLU A 319 1.49 22.47 19.24
C GLU A 319 0.05 22.65 18.75
N ASP A 320 -0.15 23.00 17.47
CA ASP A 320 -1.45 23.26 16.89
C ASP A 320 -2.24 21.96 16.64
N ASN A 321 -1.54 20.87 16.32
CA ASN A 321 -2.17 19.58 15.99
C ASN A 321 -1.98 18.48 17.05
N LEU A 322 -1.23 18.71 18.14
CA LEU A 322 -0.93 17.70 19.17
C LEU A 322 -2.18 17.06 19.78
N GLN A 323 -3.25 17.84 20.00
CA GLN A 323 -4.50 17.29 20.51
C GLN A 323 -5.21 16.41 19.48
N GLU A 324 -5.16 16.80 18.20
CA GLU A 324 -5.70 15.99 17.10
C GLU A 324 -4.90 14.68 16.96
N PHE A 325 -3.57 14.74 17.07
CA PHE A 325 -2.72 13.56 17.13
C PHE A 325 -3.14 12.60 18.26
N ARG A 326 -3.36 13.11 19.48
CA ARG A 326 -3.80 12.27 20.62
C ARG A 326 -5.20 11.69 20.46
N ASP A 327 -6.02 12.30 19.63
CA ASP A 327 -7.36 11.85 19.31
C ASP A 327 -7.37 10.74 18.24
N PHE A 328 -6.36 10.72 17.35
CA PHE A 328 -6.27 9.82 16.20
C PHE A 328 -5.10 8.83 16.23
N ALA A 329 -4.17 8.95 17.17
CA ALA A 329 -3.12 7.96 17.39
C ALA A 329 -3.63 6.84 18.31
N PRO A 330 -3.38 5.55 18.00
CA PRO A 330 -3.60 4.49 18.97
C PRO A 330 -2.77 4.74 20.22
N TYR A 331 -3.41 4.71 21.40
CA TYR A 331 -2.70 4.87 22.66
C TYR A 331 -1.53 3.88 22.80
N ASN A 332 -0.34 4.43 22.93
CA ASN A 332 0.91 3.72 23.12
C ASN A 332 1.89 4.58 23.96
N PHE A 333 3.13 4.12 24.10
CA PHE A 333 4.17 4.82 24.89
C PHE A 333 4.61 6.17 24.30
N MET A 334 4.26 6.47 23.05
CA MET A 334 4.57 7.73 22.35
C MET A 334 3.45 8.77 22.41
N THR A 335 2.18 8.37 22.63
CA THR A 335 1.01 9.27 22.51
C THR A 335 1.05 10.48 23.46
N ASP A 336 1.72 10.33 24.62
CA ASP A 336 1.77 11.35 25.68
C ASP A 336 3.09 12.14 25.71
N LYS A 337 3.98 11.85 24.76
CA LYS A 337 5.29 12.49 24.64
C LYS A 337 5.18 13.91 24.09
N SER A 338 6.29 14.65 24.15
CA SER A 338 6.38 15.97 23.52
C SER A 338 6.32 15.87 21.99
N CYS A 339 6.00 16.97 21.31
CA CYS A 339 6.03 17.02 19.83
C CYS A 339 7.41 16.61 19.29
N GLU A 340 8.50 17.05 19.93
CA GLU A 340 9.87 16.67 19.55
C GLU A 340 10.08 15.15 19.63
N GLU A 341 9.72 14.53 20.77
CA GLU A 341 9.85 13.08 20.96
C GLU A 341 9.00 12.30 19.94
N ILE A 342 7.79 12.76 19.63
CA ILE A 342 6.89 12.14 18.65
C ILE A 342 7.52 12.21 17.24
N ASN A 343 7.97 13.38 16.80
CA ASN A 343 8.60 13.52 15.48
C ASN A 343 9.91 12.72 15.38
N MET A 344 10.69 12.62 16.46
CA MET A 344 11.87 11.74 16.51
C MET A 344 11.49 10.27 16.31
N ALA A 345 10.37 9.82 16.88
CA ALA A 345 9.88 8.45 16.67
C ALA A 345 9.43 8.21 15.23
N ILE A 346 8.68 9.15 14.63
CA ILE A 346 8.31 9.09 13.20
C ILE A 346 9.58 8.99 12.34
N ALA A 347 10.59 9.82 12.62
CA ALA A 347 11.85 9.76 11.90
C ALA A 347 12.61 8.44 12.07
N LYS A 348 12.57 7.87 13.28
CA LYS A 348 13.19 6.58 13.56
C LYS A 348 12.46 5.42 12.86
N TRP A 349 11.13 5.42 12.86
CA TRP A 349 10.32 4.37 12.24
C TRP A 349 10.35 4.40 10.72
N ALA A 350 10.68 5.54 10.12
CA ALA A 350 11.07 5.59 8.71
C ALA A 350 12.31 4.71 8.44
N GLY A 351 13.22 4.65 9.41
CA GLY A 351 14.45 3.86 9.35
C GLY A 351 14.14 2.39 9.21
N LEU A 352 14.59 1.81 8.10
CA LEU A 352 14.57 0.37 7.85
C LEU A 352 15.53 -0.29 8.85
N ASP A 353 15.09 -0.55 10.07
CA ASP A 353 15.73 -1.52 10.95
C ASP A 353 15.56 -2.89 10.27
N THR A 354 16.49 -3.18 9.34
CA THR A 354 16.63 -4.43 8.58
C THR A 354 17.46 -5.45 9.33
#